data_AF-A0A0Q2M093-F1
#
_entry.id   AF-A0A0Q2M093-F1
#
_cell.length_a   1.000
_cell.length_b   1.000
_cell.length_c   1.000
_cell.angle_alpha   90.00
_cell.angle_beta   90.00
_cell.angle_gamma   90.00
#
_symmetry.space_group_name_H-M   'P 1'
#
loop_
_entity.id
_entity.type
_entity.pdbx_description
1 polymer ?
#
loop_
_entity_poly.entity_id
_entity_poly.type
_entity_poly.pdbx_seq_one_letter_code
_entity_poly.pdbx_strand_id
1 'polypeptide(L)'
;MKDALAVLAVLLLIALFFLPAYFIGRLYFLLATLYMIALAISDKLKLGKAVERAISLAFLFVVLYLIGRKEGDPWNFVAVGILVVALDGLKGHISRREKNEGSSNPDEG
;
A
#
# COMPACT_ATOMS: atom_id res chain seq x y z
N MET A 1 -12.77 -25.43 0.92
CA MET A 1 -12.89 -24.38 -0.13
C MET A 1 -12.34 -23.03 0.33
N LYS A 2 -12.71 -22.53 1.53
CA LYS A 2 -12.16 -21.27 2.08
C LYS A 2 -10.64 -21.25 2.16
N ASP A 3 -10.02 -22.36 2.59
CA ASP A 3 -8.55 -22.44 2.71
C ASP A 3 -7.84 -22.43 1.35
N ALA A 4 -8.42 -23.10 0.35
CA ALA A 4 -7.89 -23.09 -1.02
C ALA A 4 -7.97 -21.67 -1.63
N LEU A 5 -9.05 -20.94 -1.35
CA LEU A 5 -9.20 -19.55 -1.81
C LEU A 5 -8.21 -18.61 -1.10
N ALA A 6 -7.96 -18.82 0.20
CA ALA A 6 -6.98 -18.05 0.95
C ALA A 6 -5.55 -18.28 0.43
N VAL A 7 -5.18 -19.54 0.15
CA VAL A 7 -3.88 -19.88 -0.45
C VAL A 7 -3.73 -19.22 -1.82
N LEU A 8 -4.77 -19.26 -2.65
CA LEU A 8 -4.75 -18.64 -3.97
C LEU A 8 -4.63 -17.12 -3.90
N ALA A 9 -5.31 -16.48 -2.95
CA ALA A 9 -5.18 -15.05 -2.69
C ALA A 9 -3.76 -14.66 -2.24
N VAL A 10 -3.14 -15.45 -1.36
CA VAL A 10 -1.76 -15.23 -0.91
C VAL A 10 -0.78 -15.37 -2.07
N LEU A 11 -0.92 -16.40 -2.90
CA LEU A 11 -0.09 -16.59 -4.09
C LEU A 11 -0.23 -15.42 -5.06
N LEU A 12 -1.46 -14.93 -5.26
CA LEU A 12 -1.73 -13.78 -6.12
C LEU A 12 -1.11 -12.49 -5.54
N LEU A 13 -1.20 -12.27 -4.24
CA LEU A 13 -0.56 -11.14 -3.56
C LEU A 13 0.96 -11.17 -3.71
N ILE A 14 1.58 -12.34 -3.55
CA ILE A 14 3.02 -12.52 -3.75
C ILE A 14 3.38 -12.20 -5.21
N ALA A 15 2.66 -12.78 -6.17
CA ALA A 15 2.90 -12.52 -7.59
C ALA A 15 2.76 -11.02 -7.94
N LEU A 16 1.75 -10.36 -7.39
CA LEU A 16 1.51 -8.94 -7.60
C LEU A 16 2.59 -8.07 -6.96
N PHE A 17 3.08 -8.46 -5.77
CA PHE A 17 4.18 -7.79 -5.10
C PHE A 17 5.48 -7.87 -5.89
N PHE A 18 5.76 -9.02 -6.52
CA PHE A 18 6.95 -9.20 -7.38
C PHE A 18 6.76 -8.74 -8.82
N LEU A 19 5.55 -8.32 -9.22
CA LEU A 19 5.28 -7.83 -10.57
C LEU A 19 6.19 -6.65 -10.97
N PRO A 20 6.48 -5.65 -10.11
CA PRO A 20 7.44 -4.61 -10.43
C PRO A 20 8.87 -5.13 -10.67
N ALA A 21 9.25 -6.29 -10.11
CA ALA A 21 10.55 -6.90 -10.36
C ALA A 21 10.70 -7.33 -11.83
N TYR A 22 9.60 -7.68 -12.51
CA TYR A 22 9.60 -7.96 -13.94
C TYR A 22 9.95 -6.70 -14.77
N PHE A 23 9.43 -5.54 -14.35
CA PHE A 23 9.66 -4.28 -15.05
C PHE A 23 11.00 -3.63 -14.69
N ILE A 24 11.33 -3.51 -13.41
CA ILE A 24 12.50 -2.74 -12.93
C ILE A 24 13.72 -3.66 -12.70
N GLY A 25 13.55 -4.97 -12.69
CA GLY A 25 14.64 -5.95 -12.54
C GLY A 25 15.30 -5.89 -11.17
N ARG A 26 16.63 -6.02 -11.13
CA ARG A 26 17.45 -6.06 -9.89
C ARG A 26 17.31 -4.80 -9.02
N LEU A 27 17.00 -3.66 -9.63
CA LEU A 27 16.78 -2.40 -8.91
C LEU A 27 15.57 -2.49 -7.96
N TYR A 28 14.54 -3.28 -8.30
CA TYR A 28 13.40 -3.48 -7.42
C TYR A 28 13.79 -4.17 -6.11
N PHE A 29 14.65 -5.20 -6.17
CA PHE A 29 15.13 -5.89 -4.96
C PHE A 29 15.88 -4.94 -4.03
N LEU A 30 16.72 -4.06 -4.58
CA LEU A 30 17.45 -3.07 -3.80
C LEU A 30 16.49 -2.06 -3.16
N LEU A 31 15.50 -1.59 -3.91
CA LEU A 31 14.48 -0.67 -3.43
C LEU A 31 13.59 -1.31 -2.33
N ALA A 32 13.18 -2.56 -2.52
CA ALA A 32 12.40 -3.32 -1.53
C ALA A 32 13.20 -3.56 -0.25
N THR A 33 14.51 -3.81 -0.37
CA THR A 33 15.41 -3.94 0.78
C THR A 33 15.51 -2.62 1.54
N LEU A 34 15.70 -1.50 0.84
CA LEU A 34 15.70 -0.16 1.46
C LEU A 34 14.38 0.17 2.14
N TYR A 35 13.25 -0.20 1.52
CA TYR A 35 11.92 -0.04 2.11
C TYR A 35 11.78 -0.82 3.43
N MET A 36 12.20 -2.09 3.45
CA MET A 36 12.18 -2.91 4.67
C MET A 36 13.08 -2.32 5.76
N ILE A 37 14.27 -1.81 5.40
CA ILE A 37 15.17 -1.14 6.34
C ILE A 37 14.52 0.13 6.89
N ALA A 38 13.91 0.95 6.04
CA ALA A 38 13.24 2.19 6.44
C ALA A 38 12.09 1.92 7.42
N LEU A 39 11.27 0.89 7.15
CA LEU A 39 10.22 0.46 8.08
C LEU A 39 10.79 -0.07 9.40
N ALA A 40 11.84 -0.90 9.34
CA ALA A 40 12.47 -1.44 10.55
C ALA A 40 13.06 -0.33 11.43
N ILE A 41 13.66 0.70 10.82
CA ILE A 41 14.12 1.90 11.53
C ILE A 41 12.94 2.69 12.10
N SER A 42 11.87 2.88 11.32
CA SER A 42 10.66 3.58 11.77
C SER A 42 10.06 2.94 13.01
N ASP A 43 9.98 1.60 13.01
CA ASP A 43 9.45 0.81 14.11
C ASP A 43 10.37 0.90 15.34
N LYS A 44 11.69 0.73 15.15
CA LYS A 44 12.67 0.90 16.23
C LYS A 44 12.64 2.27 16.89
N LEU A 45 12.47 3.32 16.09
CA LEU A 45 12.40 4.71 16.57
C LEU A 45 11.00 5.10 17.06
N LYS A 46 10.00 4.21 16.97
CA LYS A 46 8.60 4.46 17.33
C LYS A 46 8.06 5.76 16.71
N LEU A 47 8.46 6.03 15.46
CA LEU A 47 8.12 7.25 14.72
C LEU A 47 6.60 7.38 14.42
N GLY A 48 5.84 6.34 14.71
CA GLY A 48 4.38 6.32 14.63
C GLY A 48 3.86 5.97 13.24
N LYS A 49 2.57 5.61 13.19
CA LYS A 49 1.89 5.09 11.99
C LYS A 49 1.88 6.06 10.80
N ALA A 50 1.98 7.37 11.05
CA ALA A 50 2.03 8.37 9.99
C ALA A 50 3.31 8.27 9.17
N VAL A 51 4.46 8.01 9.83
CA VAL A 51 5.76 7.91 9.17
C VAL A 51 5.86 6.60 8.37
N GLU A 52 5.41 5.49 8.93
CA GLU A 52 5.31 4.20 8.21
C GLU A 52 4.45 4.33 6.94
N ARG A 53 3.32 5.05 7.05
CA ARG A 53 2.45 5.31 5.90
C ARG A 53 3.15 6.19 4.86
N ALA A 54 3.88 7.21 5.29
CA ALA A 54 4.66 8.07 4.39
C ALA A 54 5.77 7.29 3.67
N ILE A 55 6.49 6.40 4.37
CA ILE A 55 7.51 5.52 3.80
C ILE A 55 6.87 4.59 2.75
N SER A 56 5.72 4.00 3.06
CA SER A 56 4.97 3.11 2.16
C SER A 56 4.48 3.84 0.92
N LEU A 57 3.93 5.05 1.07
CA LEU A 57 3.51 5.90 -0.04
C LEU A 57 4.69 6.30 -0.92
N ALA A 58 5.79 6.74 -0.31
CA ALA A 58 7.00 7.10 -1.05
C ALA A 58 7.54 5.91 -1.85
N PHE A 59 7.60 4.72 -1.25
CA PHE A 59 8.00 3.50 -1.94
C PHE A 59 7.08 3.19 -3.14
N LEU A 60 5.76 3.24 -2.95
CA LEU A 60 4.79 3.02 -4.01
C LEU A 60 5.01 3.98 -5.19
N PHE A 61 5.14 5.28 -4.91
CA PHE A 61 5.34 6.28 -5.96
C PHE A 61 6.65 6.12 -6.71
N VAL A 62 7.74 5.79 -6.01
CA VAL A 62 9.04 5.53 -6.65
C VAL A 62 8.96 4.30 -7.55
N VAL A 63 8.30 3.23 -7.11
CA VAL A 63 8.09 2.02 -7.93
C VAL A 63 7.28 2.36 -9.19
N LEU A 64 6.13 3.03 -9.05
CA LEU A 64 5.28 3.39 -10.18
C LEU A 64 5.98 4.32 -11.16
N TYR A 65 6.74 5.30 -10.66
CA TYR A 65 7.53 6.20 -11.49
C TYR A 65 8.59 5.44 -12.28
N LEU A 66 9.30 4.48 -11.65
CA LEU A 66 10.31 3.68 -12.33
C LEU A 66 9.72 2.74 -13.39
N ILE A 67 8.54 2.17 -13.13
CA ILE A 67 7.80 1.36 -14.13
C ILE A 67 7.45 2.25 -15.32
N GLY A 68 6.72 3.34 -15.09
CA GLY A 68 6.25 4.19 -16.19
C GLY A 68 7.38 4.90 -16.92
N ARG A 69 8.51 5.19 -16.26
CA ARG A 69 9.73 5.69 -16.93
C ARG A 69 10.29 4.67 -17.93
N LYS A 70 10.17 3.36 -17.66
CA LYS A 70 10.59 2.31 -18.59
C LYS A 70 9.60 2.16 -19.75
N GLU A 71 8.31 2.40 -19.53
CA GLU A 71 7.26 2.34 -20.55
C GLU A 71 7.06 3.64 -21.36
N GLY A 72 7.77 4.72 -21.01
CA GLY A 72 7.81 5.96 -21.77
C GLY A 72 6.87 7.06 -21.27
N ASP A 73 5.93 6.73 -20.37
CA ASP A 73 5.08 7.72 -19.70
C ASP A 73 4.98 7.45 -18.18
N PRO A 74 5.86 8.06 -17.36
CA PRO A 74 5.86 7.88 -15.92
C PRO A 74 4.62 8.47 -15.23
N TRP A 75 3.98 9.47 -15.83
CA TRP A 75 2.91 10.22 -15.17
C TRP A 75 1.60 9.46 -15.14
N ASN A 76 1.35 8.61 -16.13
CA ASN A 76 0.15 7.79 -16.20
C ASN A 76 0.10 6.78 -15.02
N PHE A 77 1.23 6.12 -14.74
CA PHE A 77 1.35 5.19 -13.60
C PHE A 77 1.29 5.90 -12.25
N VAL A 78 1.89 7.09 -12.14
CA VAL A 78 1.78 7.92 -10.94
C VAL A 78 0.34 8.34 -10.69
N ALA A 79 -0.40 8.73 -11.73
CA ALA A 79 -1.82 9.11 -11.62
C ALA A 79 -2.68 7.93 -11.14
N VAL A 80 -2.43 6.71 -11.63
CA VAL A 80 -3.06 5.49 -11.11
C VAL A 80 -2.72 5.28 -9.64
N GLY A 81 -1.47 5.49 -9.24
CA GLY A 81 -1.05 5.42 -7.83
C GLY A 81 -1.82 6.41 -6.94
N ILE A 82 -1.97 7.66 -7.38
CA ILE A 82 -2.75 8.68 -6.68
C ILE A 82 -4.21 8.24 -6.54
N LEU A 83 -4.81 7.70 -7.61
CA LEU A 83 -6.20 7.24 -7.59
C LEU A 83 -6.40 6.09 -6.60
N VAL A 84 -5.49 5.11 -6.56
CA VAL A 84 -5.55 3.99 -5.61
C VAL A 84 -5.45 4.48 -4.17
N VAL A 85 -4.52 5.41 -3.90
CA VAL A 85 -4.37 6.01 -2.55
C VAL A 85 -5.61 6.81 -2.16
N ALA A 86 -6.19 7.56 -3.09
CA ALA A 86 -7.42 8.32 -2.86
C ALA A 86 -8.61 7.39 -2.55
N LEU A 87 -8.75 6.28 -3.28
CA LEU A 87 -9.78 5.27 -3.04
C LEU A 87 -9.62 4.59 -1.67
N ASP A 88 -8.40 4.26 -1.28
CA ASP A 88 -8.11 3.69 0.05
C ASP A 88 -8.43 4.70 1.17
N GLY A 89 -8.07 5.97 0.98
CA GLY A 89 -8.44 7.06 1.88
C GLY A 89 -9.96 7.25 2.02
N LEU A 90 -10.68 7.17 0.90
CA LEU A 90 -12.14 7.30 0.87
C LEU A 90 -12.83 6.13 1.58
N LYS A 91 -12.35 4.90 1.35
CA LYS A 91 -12.86 3.70 2.02
C LYS A 91 -12.63 3.74 3.53
N GLY A 92 -11.46 4.25 3.95
CA GLY A 92 -11.17 4.51 5.37
C GLY A 92 -12.10 5.55 5.99
N HIS A 93 -12.55 6.55 5.21
CA HIS A 93 -13.51 7.55 5.68
C HIS A 93 -14.93 6.97 5.83
N ILE A 94 -15.37 6.17 4.86
CA ILE A 94 -16.68 5.51 4.88
C ILE A 94 -16.77 4.52 6.05
N SER A 95 -15.75 3.69 6.25
CA SER A 95 -15.69 2.74 7.37
C SER A 95 -15.68 3.43 8.75
N ARG A 96 -15.06 4.62 8.84
CA ARG A 96 -15.08 5.42 10.07
C ARG A 96 -16.44 6.06 10.32
N ARG A 97 -17.22 6.35 9.27
CA ARG A 97 -18.59 6.86 9.36
C ARG A 97 -19.56 5.78 9.84
N GLU A 98 -19.50 4.58 9.26
CA GLU A 98 -20.32 3.44 9.70
C GLU A 98 -20.07 3.07 11.17
N LYS A 99 -18.80 3.13 11.62
CA LYS A 99 -18.46 2.86 13.02
C LYS A 99 -18.95 3.94 13.99
N ASN A 100 -19.12 5.18 13.53
CA ASN A 100 -19.65 6.29 14.33
C ASN A 100 -21.18 6.36 14.30
N GLU A 101 -21.83 5.84 13.26
CA GLU A 101 -23.29 5.77 13.15
C GLU A 101 -23.89 4.53 13.86
N GLY A 102 -23.10 3.47 14.08
CA GLY A 102 -23.52 2.29 14.84
C GLY A 102 -23.38 2.39 16.37
N SER A 103 -22.96 3.54 16.90
CA SER A 103 -22.78 3.79 18.34
C SER A 103 -23.80 4.80 18.89
N SER A 104 -25.04 4.78 18.41
CA SER A 104 -26.17 5.33 19.15
C SER A 104 -26.63 4.29 20.18
N ASN A 105 -25.94 4.23 21.31
CA ASN A 105 -26.48 3.60 22.52
C ASN A 105 -27.78 4.35 22.89
N PRO A 106 -28.95 3.69 22.95
CA PRO A 106 -30.17 4.27 23.49
C PRO A 106 -30.26 3.90 24.98
N ASP A 107 -29.24 4.23 25.77
CA ASP A 107 -29.24 3.98 27.22
C ASP A 107 -28.73 5.23 27.96
N GLU A 108 -29.50 6.30 27.90
CA GLU A 108 -29.54 7.33 28.94
C GLU A 108 -31.00 7.43 29.40
N GLY A 109 -31.35 6.54 30.35
CA GLY A 109 -32.55 6.63 31.19
C GLY A 109 -32.27 7.42 32.46
#